data_AF-A0A965AG76-F1
#
_entry.id   AF-A0A965AG76-F1
#
_cell.length_a   1.000
_cell.length_b   1.000
_cell.length_c   1.000
_cell.angle_alpha   90.00
_cell.angle_beta   90.00
_cell.angle_gamma   90.00
#
_symmetry.space_group_name_H-M   'P 1'
#
loop_
_entity.id
_entity.type
_entity.pdbx_description
1 polymer ?
#
loop_
_entity_poly.entity_id
_entity_poly.type
_entity_poly.pdbx_seq_one_letter_code
_entity_poly.pdbx_strand_id
1 'polypeptide(L)'
;MAVHILGIRHHGVGSAHHVREQLALLNPDIILVEGPPELTEVFSSVGHQDLVPPVAIMVYNVELPQQSVFYPFAVYSPEWVAIEYANRKKIPVRAMDLPAAVSFSNQQAATTTEQPLENKPVREPIAYLAEAAGFTNSEAWWDQQFEAGTNLNPDHFEAVMHAMDALRSENIPSYLDRENILREAFMRNIIRQAQNEMFQNIVVVCGAWHAPALIDVEGTAKTDAKLLKEIAKNKLKIGATWIPWTNGRLSMASGYGAGIYSPGWYEHQWLTKSETEIRWLTQVARTFRDKDIDVSTAHVMEAYHLAQALTHLRNKSKVSLEELNEATLAVMCMGDTILLDFIREKLIVANKLGKVPADIPKVPLQEDFEQIIKTLR
;
A
#
# COMPACT_ATOMS: atom_id res chain seq x y z
N MET A 1 20.75 -19.71 -5.03
CA MET A 1 19.75 -18.79 -5.59
C MET A 1 19.64 -17.62 -4.64
N ALA A 2 19.80 -16.40 -5.13
CA ALA A 2 19.67 -15.19 -4.31
C ALA A 2 18.18 -14.85 -4.16
N VAL A 3 17.76 -14.55 -2.93
CA VAL A 3 16.42 -14.06 -2.62
C VAL A 3 16.59 -12.71 -1.94
N HIS A 4 16.05 -11.67 -2.56
CA HIS A 4 16.10 -10.30 -2.06
C HIS A 4 14.71 -9.90 -1.58
N ILE A 5 14.59 -9.52 -0.31
CA ILE A 5 13.29 -9.20 0.31
C ILE A 5 13.22 -7.69 0.50
N LEU A 6 12.27 -7.07 -0.19
CA LEU A 6 12.00 -5.63 -0.15
C LEU A 6 10.74 -5.41 0.69
N GLY A 7 10.95 -5.19 1.99
CA GLY A 7 9.89 -4.84 2.94
C GLY A 7 9.38 -3.41 2.69
N ILE A 8 8.09 -3.23 2.42
CA ILE A 8 7.50 -1.94 2.05
C ILE A 8 6.37 -1.53 2.98
N ARG A 9 5.99 -0.24 2.94
CA ARG A 9 4.62 0.17 3.27
C ARG A 9 3.79 0.21 2.00
N HIS A 10 2.61 -0.41 2.03
CA HIS A 10 1.64 -0.28 0.95
C HIS A 10 1.36 1.21 0.69
N HIS A 11 1.35 1.62 -0.58
CA HIS A 11 1.19 3.03 -0.96
C HIS A 11 2.28 4.00 -0.42
N GLY A 12 3.46 3.50 -0.02
CA GLY A 12 4.61 4.32 0.37
C GLY A 12 5.40 4.86 -0.83
N VAL A 13 5.53 6.18 -0.92
CA VAL A 13 6.23 6.87 -2.04
C VAL A 13 7.75 6.62 -1.99
N GLY A 14 8.35 6.73 -0.81
CA GLY A 14 9.76 6.43 -0.60
C GLY A 14 10.02 4.95 -0.85
N SER A 15 9.19 4.06 -0.29
CA SER A 15 9.24 2.62 -0.58
C SER A 15 9.21 2.35 -2.09
N ALA A 16 8.32 2.99 -2.84
CA ALA A 16 8.18 2.82 -4.28
C ALA A 16 9.41 3.30 -5.07
N HIS A 17 10.03 4.41 -4.66
CA HIS A 17 11.28 4.87 -5.25
C HIS A 17 12.43 3.88 -5.03
N HIS A 18 12.56 3.35 -3.81
CA HIS A 18 13.59 2.36 -3.49
C HIS A 18 13.35 1.01 -4.18
N VAL A 19 12.09 0.55 -4.29
CA VAL A 19 11.77 -0.66 -5.06
C VAL A 19 12.19 -0.50 -6.51
N ARG A 20 11.85 0.62 -7.16
CA ARG A 20 12.23 0.88 -8.57
C ARG A 20 13.74 0.83 -8.78
N GLU A 21 14.49 1.37 -7.81
CA GLU A 21 15.94 1.45 -7.85
C GLU A 21 16.58 0.09 -7.63
N GLN A 22 16.18 -0.63 -6.58
CA GLN A 22 16.67 -1.98 -6.28
C GLN A 22 16.37 -2.96 -7.40
N LEU A 23 15.18 -2.91 -8.01
CA LEU A 23 14.88 -3.77 -9.16
C LEU A 23 15.83 -3.52 -10.35
N ALA A 24 16.28 -2.28 -10.54
CA ALA A 24 17.23 -1.94 -11.58
C ALA A 24 18.66 -2.41 -11.24
N LEU A 25 19.06 -2.33 -9.97
CA LEU A 25 20.36 -2.82 -9.49
C LEU A 25 20.45 -4.35 -9.49
N LEU A 26 19.45 -5.00 -8.90
CA LEU A 26 19.44 -6.43 -8.70
C LEU A 26 19.26 -7.18 -10.02
N ASN A 27 18.49 -6.63 -10.97
CA ASN A 27 18.17 -7.27 -12.24
C ASN A 27 17.59 -8.69 -12.06
N PRO A 28 16.40 -8.82 -11.44
CA PRO A 28 15.80 -10.11 -11.10
C PRO A 28 15.39 -10.91 -12.33
N ASP A 29 15.33 -12.24 -12.18
CA ASP A 29 14.74 -13.14 -13.16
C ASP A 29 13.30 -13.53 -12.83
N ILE A 30 12.82 -13.21 -11.62
CA ILE A 30 11.41 -13.23 -11.23
C ILE A 30 11.15 -12.21 -10.11
N ILE A 31 9.97 -11.60 -10.13
CA ILE A 31 9.49 -10.72 -9.07
C ILE A 31 8.25 -11.34 -8.43
N LEU A 32 8.25 -11.47 -7.12
CA LEU A 32 7.12 -11.96 -6.33
C LEU A 32 6.54 -10.79 -5.53
N VAL A 33 5.23 -10.56 -5.62
CA VAL A 33 4.55 -9.41 -5.03
C VAL A 33 3.49 -9.89 -4.05
N GLU A 34 3.41 -9.29 -2.86
CA GLU A 34 2.37 -9.62 -1.88
C GLU A 34 0.95 -9.48 -2.47
N GLY A 35 0.17 -10.53 -2.26
CA GLY A 35 -1.24 -10.60 -2.59
C GLY A 35 -1.63 -12.00 -3.04
N PRO A 36 -2.93 -12.35 -3.00
CA PRO A 36 -3.38 -13.69 -3.29
C PRO A 36 -3.03 -14.11 -4.74
N PRO A 37 -2.73 -15.41 -4.99
CA PRO A 37 -2.37 -15.93 -6.30
C PRO A 37 -3.33 -15.53 -7.43
N GLU A 38 -4.61 -15.32 -7.12
CA GLU A 38 -5.65 -14.86 -8.05
C GLU A 38 -5.34 -13.50 -8.70
N LEU A 39 -4.47 -12.68 -8.11
CA LEU A 39 -4.03 -11.42 -8.71
C LEU A 39 -3.04 -11.63 -9.88
N THR A 40 -2.35 -12.78 -9.94
CA THR A 40 -1.25 -13.02 -10.88
C THR A 40 -1.67 -12.85 -12.33
N GLU A 41 -2.85 -13.34 -12.71
CA GLU A 41 -3.33 -13.29 -14.09
C GLU A 41 -3.60 -11.85 -14.54
N VAL A 42 -4.14 -11.01 -13.64
CA VAL A 42 -4.52 -9.63 -13.95
C VAL A 42 -3.33 -8.66 -13.94
N PHE A 43 -2.19 -9.04 -13.35
CA PHE A 43 -0.96 -8.24 -13.35
C PHE A 43 -0.44 -7.94 -14.77
N SER A 44 -0.70 -8.82 -15.74
CA SER A 44 -0.31 -8.62 -17.15
C SER A 44 -0.87 -7.35 -17.79
N SER A 45 -1.97 -6.81 -17.24
CA SER A 45 -2.60 -5.57 -17.73
C SER A 45 -1.91 -4.29 -17.26
N VAL A 46 -1.04 -4.37 -16.23
CA VAL A 46 -0.32 -3.20 -15.71
C VAL A 46 0.68 -2.69 -16.76
N GLY A 47 0.59 -1.41 -17.08
CA GLY A 47 1.30 -0.77 -18.20
C GLY A 47 0.42 -0.54 -19.44
N HIS A 48 -0.83 -1.02 -19.44
CA HIS A 48 -1.82 -0.64 -20.45
C HIS A 48 -2.16 0.86 -20.34
N GLN A 49 -2.19 1.58 -21.48
CA GLN A 49 -2.36 3.04 -21.51
C GLN A 49 -3.65 3.53 -20.85
N ASP A 50 -4.73 2.74 -20.95
CA ASP A 50 -6.03 3.07 -20.34
C ASP A 50 -6.23 2.54 -18.92
N LEU A 51 -5.25 1.82 -18.35
CA LEU A 51 -5.29 1.39 -16.95
C LEU A 51 -4.55 2.42 -16.09
N VAL A 52 -5.31 3.41 -15.63
CA VAL A 52 -4.78 4.61 -14.97
C VAL A 52 -5.18 4.61 -13.49
N PRO A 53 -4.24 4.45 -12.54
CA PRO A 53 -4.55 4.52 -11.11
C PRO A 53 -5.14 5.88 -10.67
N PRO A 54 -5.94 5.92 -9.58
CA PRO A 54 -6.17 4.83 -8.63
C PRO A 54 -7.14 3.75 -9.16
N VAL A 55 -6.70 2.50 -9.13
CA VAL A 55 -7.49 1.32 -9.54
C VAL A 55 -7.42 0.28 -8.44
N ALA A 56 -8.33 -0.69 -8.42
CA ALA A 56 -8.24 -1.83 -7.51
C ALA A 56 -8.47 -3.13 -8.24
N ILE A 57 -7.87 -4.21 -7.75
CA ILE A 57 -8.29 -5.55 -8.13
C ILE A 57 -9.38 -5.98 -7.14
N MET A 58 -10.58 -6.23 -7.66
CA MET A 58 -11.65 -6.87 -6.92
C MET A 58 -11.48 -8.38 -7.03
N VAL A 59 -11.27 -9.03 -5.89
CA VAL A 59 -11.24 -10.49 -5.78
C VAL A 59 -12.54 -10.93 -5.12
N TYR A 60 -13.26 -11.86 -5.72
CA TYR A 60 -14.61 -12.23 -5.30
C TYR A 60 -14.90 -13.71 -5.49
N ASN A 61 -15.78 -14.25 -4.65
CA ASN A 61 -16.34 -15.57 -4.84
C ASN A 61 -17.35 -15.54 -6.01
N VAL A 62 -17.09 -16.31 -7.08
CA VAL A 62 -17.93 -16.32 -8.29
C VAL A 62 -19.35 -16.81 -8.00
N GLU A 63 -19.53 -17.70 -7.03
CA GLU A 63 -20.84 -18.24 -6.66
C GLU A 63 -21.59 -17.33 -5.67
N LEU A 64 -20.86 -16.50 -4.91
CA LEU A 64 -21.43 -15.54 -3.96
C LEU A 64 -20.69 -14.18 -4.06
N PRO A 65 -20.94 -13.34 -5.08
CA PRO A 65 -20.16 -12.15 -5.34
C PRO A 65 -20.17 -11.08 -4.24
N GLN A 66 -21.13 -11.14 -3.31
CA GLN A 66 -21.15 -10.29 -2.10
C GLN A 66 -19.92 -10.54 -1.22
N GLN A 67 -19.36 -11.74 -1.28
CA GLN A 67 -18.09 -12.08 -0.66
C GLN A 67 -16.94 -11.63 -1.58
N SER A 68 -16.42 -10.44 -1.30
CA SER A 68 -15.35 -9.80 -2.08
C SER A 68 -14.38 -9.03 -1.21
N VAL A 69 -13.18 -8.81 -1.72
CA VAL A 69 -12.13 -7.99 -1.14
C VAL A 69 -11.47 -7.17 -2.24
N PHE A 70 -10.94 -5.99 -1.88
CA PHE A 70 -10.32 -5.05 -2.81
C PHE A 70 -8.84 -4.88 -2.50
N TYR A 71 -8.02 -4.96 -3.54
CA TYR A 71 -6.59 -4.68 -3.50
C TYR A 71 -6.34 -3.40 -4.32
N PRO A 72 -6.39 -2.23 -3.69
CA PRO A 72 -6.21 -0.96 -4.38
C PRO A 72 -4.74 -0.69 -4.71
N PHE A 73 -4.51 0.07 -5.77
CA PHE A 73 -3.21 0.49 -6.26
C PHE A 73 -3.26 1.96 -6.65
N ALA A 74 -2.18 2.67 -6.31
CA ALA A 74 -1.87 4.00 -6.81
C ALA A 74 -0.62 3.92 -7.69
N VAL A 75 -0.33 4.98 -8.47
CA VAL A 75 0.89 5.05 -9.29
C VAL A 75 2.18 4.96 -8.45
N TYR A 76 2.09 5.27 -7.16
CA TYR A 76 3.16 5.22 -6.17
C TYR A 76 3.04 4.02 -5.22
N SER A 77 2.17 3.05 -5.50
CA SER A 77 2.21 1.77 -4.77
C SER A 77 3.51 1.03 -5.12
N PRO A 78 4.34 0.61 -4.15
CA PRO A 78 5.57 -0.13 -4.43
C PRO A 78 5.34 -1.41 -5.26
N GLU A 79 4.23 -2.08 -5.02
CA GLU A 79 3.76 -3.26 -5.76
C GLU A 79 3.41 -2.92 -7.20
N TRP A 80 2.67 -1.82 -7.42
CA TRP A 80 2.36 -1.33 -8.77
C TRP A 80 3.63 -1.06 -9.56
N VAL A 81 4.60 -0.38 -8.92
CA VAL A 81 5.92 -0.09 -9.51
C VAL A 81 6.69 -1.36 -9.83
N ALA A 82 6.64 -2.38 -8.96
CA ALA A 82 7.28 -3.66 -9.20
C ALA A 82 6.65 -4.42 -10.39
N ILE A 83 5.33 -4.47 -10.46
CA ILE A 83 4.59 -5.13 -11.54
C ILE A 83 4.83 -4.40 -12.87
N GLU A 84 4.75 -3.06 -12.89
CA GLU A 84 5.01 -2.26 -14.09
C GLU A 84 6.45 -2.47 -14.59
N TYR A 85 7.43 -2.50 -13.66
CA TYR A 85 8.83 -2.80 -13.99
C TYR A 85 8.96 -4.18 -14.64
N ALA A 86 8.35 -5.20 -14.05
CA ALA A 86 8.39 -6.58 -14.52
C ALA A 86 7.83 -6.68 -15.95
N ASN A 87 6.63 -6.14 -16.18
CA ASN A 87 5.97 -6.17 -17.49
C ASN A 87 6.78 -5.44 -18.56
N ARG A 88 7.33 -4.26 -18.24
CA ARG A 88 8.19 -3.50 -19.16
C ARG A 88 9.46 -4.25 -19.53
N LYS A 89 10.05 -4.98 -18.58
CA LYS A 89 11.28 -5.77 -18.78
C LYS A 89 11.02 -7.20 -19.24
N LYS A 90 9.76 -7.62 -19.35
CA LYS A 90 9.34 -8.99 -19.64
C LYS A 90 9.89 -10.01 -18.62
N ILE A 91 9.99 -9.59 -17.37
CA ILE A 91 10.35 -10.45 -16.23
C ILE A 91 9.05 -11.07 -15.70
N PRO A 92 9.01 -12.39 -15.43
CA PRO A 92 7.88 -13.02 -14.75
C PRO A 92 7.55 -12.31 -13.43
N VAL A 93 6.26 -12.02 -13.21
CA VAL A 93 5.74 -11.50 -11.95
C VAL A 93 4.64 -12.40 -11.43
N ARG A 94 4.65 -12.71 -10.13
CA ARG A 94 3.62 -13.55 -9.48
C ARG A 94 3.17 -12.95 -8.16
N ALA A 95 1.89 -13.10 -7.86
CA ALA A 95 1.39 -12.79 -6.54
C ALA A 95 1.84 -13.89 -5.56
N MET A 96 2.19 -13.50 -4.33
CA MET A 96 2.68 -14.41 -3.30
C MET A 96 2.03 -14.19 -1.95
N ASP A 97 0.85 -14.76 -1.74
CA ASP A 97 0.19 -14.73 -0.44
C ASP A 97 -0.86 -15.85 -0.35
N LEU A 98 -1.49 -15.97 0.80
CA LEU A 98 -2.58 -16.89 1.04
C LEU A 98 -3.69 -16.69 -0.01
N PRO A 99 -4.20 -17.77 -0.65
CA PRO A 99 -5.31 -17.67 -1.60
C PRO A 99 -6.55 -17.05 -0.97
N ALA A 100 -7.23 -16.17 -1.71
CA ALA A 100 -8.44 -15.50 -1.23
C ALA A 100 -9.54 -16.51 -0.87
N ALA A 101 -9.57 -17.66 -1.55
CA ALA A 101 -10.45 -18.79 -1.22
C ALA A 101 -10.32 -19.26 0.24
N VAL A 102 -9.14 -19.15 0.86
CA VAL A 102 -8.92 -19.55 2.25
C VAL A 102 -9.60 -18.56 3.20
N SER A 103 -9.34 -17.26 3.01
CA SER A 103 -9.95 -16.20 3.81
C SER A 103 -11.47 -16.21 3.70
N PHE A 104 -12.00 -16.44 2.49
CA PHE A 104 -13.44 -16.53 2.27
C PHE A 104 -14.10 -17.73 2.96
N SER A 105 -13.47 -18.90 2.96
CA SER A 105 -14.03 -20.04 3.70
C SER A 105 -13.99 -19.82 5.23
N ASN A 106 -12.95 -19.17 5.75
CA ASN A 106 -12.87 -18.85 7.17
C ASN A 106 -13.97 -17.87 7.61
N GLN A 107 -14.32 -16.89 6.77
CA GLN A 107 -15.44 -15.97 7.04
C GLN A 107 -16.79 -16.69 7.10
N GLN A 108 -17.03 -17.67 6.21
CA GLN A 108 -18.25 -18.49 6.25
C GLN A 108 -18.31 -19.34 7.53
N ALA A 109 -17.19 -19.95 7.93
CA ALA A 109 -17.13 -20.71 9.17
C ALA A 109 -17.41 -19.83 10.40
N ALA A 110 -16.82 -18.63 10.46
CA ALA A 110 -17.00 -17.69 11.57
C ALA A 110 -18.43 -17.15 11.69
N THR A 111 -19.14 -16.94 10.57
CA THR A 111 -20.57 -16.54 10.60
C THR A 111 -21.49 -17.65 11.12
N THR A 112 -21.02 -18.90 11.16
CA THR A 112 -21.81 -20.05 11.65
C THR A 112 -21.57 -20.33 13.15
N THR A 113 -20.49 -19.81 13.72
CA THR A 113 -20.16 -19.92 15.15
C THR A 113 -20.19 -18.55 15.80
N GLU A 114 -21.26 -18.23 16.54
CA GLU A 114 -21.35 -17.02 17.39
C GLU A 114 -20.31 -17.11 18.53
N GLN A 115 -19.05 -16.80 18.25
CA GLN A 115 -18.06 -16.49 19.27
C GLN A 115 -17.87 -14.98 19.30
N PRO A 116 -18.18 -14.30 20.42
CA PRO A 116 -17.82 -12.91 20.60
C PRO A 116 -16.31 -12.79 20.50
N LEU A 117 -15.81 -12.09 19.48
CA LEU A 117 -14.42 -11.65 19.45
C LEU A 117 -14.23 -10.73 20.67
N GLU A 118 -13.51 -11.19 21.69
CA GLU A 118 -12.99 -10.33 22.74
C GLU A 118 -12.01 -9.35 22.10
N ASN A 119 -12.54 -8.25 21.55
CA ASN A 119 -11.77 -7.14 21.01
C ASN A 119 -11.15 -6.34 22.16
N LYS A 120 -10.12 -6.90 22.79
CA LYS A 120 -9.15 -6.06 23.49
C LYS A 120 -8.41 -5.26 22.42
N PRO A 121 -8.30 -3.92 22.56
CA PRO A 121 -7.54 -3.13 21.61
C PRO A 121 -6.08 -3.57 21.69
N VAL A 122 -5.66 -4.38 20.72
CA VAL A 122 -4.27 -4.76 20.55
C VAL A 122 -3.57 -3.58 19.89
N ARG A 123 -2.57 -3.05 20.57
CA ARG A 123 -1.76 -1.94 20.05
C ARG A 123 -0.97 -2.41 18.82
N GLU A 124 -0.97 -1.60 17.77
CA GLU A 124 -0.16 -1.83 16.59
C GLU A 124 1.34 -1.89 16.97
N PRO A 125 2.11 -2.89 16.50
CA PRO A 125 3.53 -3.02 16.85
C PRO A 125 4.38 -1.78 16.53
N ILE A 126 4.15 -1.12 15.39
CA ILE A 126 4.94 0.06 14.97
C ILE A 126 4.71 1.23 15.93
N ALA A 127 3.56 1.29 16.62
CA ALA A 127 3.26 2.35 17.58
C ALA A 127 4.25 2.38 18.75
N TYR A 128 4.93 1.27 19.07
CA TYR A 128 5.97 1.24 20.11
C TYR A 128 7.24 1.98 19.67
N LEU A 129 7.68 1.79 18.41
CA LEU A 129 8.81 2.56 17.85
C LEU A 129 8.46 4.04 17.72
N ALA A 130 7.23 4.35 17.32
CA ALA A 130 6.75 5.71 17.22
C ALA A 130 6.80 6.43 18.58
N GLU A 131 6.24 5.81 19.63
CA GLU A 131 6.27 6.38 21.00
C GLU A 131 7.70 6.56 21.51
N ALA A 132 8.56 5.54 21.33
CA ALA A 132 9.95 5.60 21.76
C ALA A 132 10.73 6.74 21.05
N ALA A 133 10.36 7.05 19.81
CA ALA A 133 10.92 8.15 19.03
C ALA A 133 10.22 9.51 19.26
N GLY A 134 9.21 9.58 20.14
CA GLY A 134 8.48 10.82 20.45
C GLY A 134 7.40 11.22 19.44
N PHE A 135 6.94 10.28 18.60
CA PHE A 135 5.86 10.50 17.65
C PHE A 135 4.50 10.12 18.24
N THR A 136 3.46 10.85 17.82
CA THR A 136 2.08 10.64 18.28
C THR A 136 1.37 9.47 17.60
N ASN A 137 1.86 9.03 16.43
CA ASN A 137 1.27 7.92 15.68
C ASN A 137 2.31 7.22 14.79
N SER A 138 2.03 5.95 14.46
CA SER A 138 2.88 5.07 13.64
C SER A 138 3.16 5.62 12.25
N GLU A 139 2.16 6.22 11.59
CA GLU A 139 2.27 6.75 10.23
C GLU A 139 3.24 7.92 10.14
N ALA A 140 3.16 8.87 11.08
CA ALA A 140 4.06 10.02 11.12
C ALA A 140 5.51 9.59 11.36
N TRP A 141 5.70 8.59 12.22
CA TRP A 141 7.02 7.98 12.41
C TRP A 141 7.51 7.30 11.14
N TRP A 142 6.69 6.45 10.51
CA TRP A 142 7.05 5.75 9.29
C TRP A 142 7.38 6.71 8.14
N ASP A 143 6.54 7.74 7.94
CA ASP A 143 6.75 8.77 6.93
C ASP A 143 8.11 9.44 7.12
N GLN A 144 8.45 9.79 8.37
CA GLN A 144 9.69 10.47 8.67
C GLN A 144 10.93 9.60 8.43
N GLN A 145 10.86 8.31 8.77
CA GLN A 145 12.01 7.40 8.72
C GLN A 145 12.23 6.79 7.33
N PHE A 146 11.17 6.43 6.63
CA PHE A 146 11.26 5.59 5.44
C PHE A 146 10.72 6.25 4.16
N GLU A 147 9.75 7.17 4.26
CA GLU A 147 9.02 7.66 3.08
C GLU A 147 9.41 9.08 2.65
N ALA A 148 9.97 9.87 3.56
CA ALA A 148 10.26 11.26 3.29
C ALA A 148 11.41 11.43 2.29
N GLY A 149 11.13 12.11 1.17
CA GLY A 149 12.13 12.56 0.20
C GLY A 149 12.53 11.52 -0.86
N THR A 150 13.22 11.99 -1.90
CA THR A 150 13.63 11.17 -3.05
C THR A 150 15.10 10.73 -2.98
N ASN A 151 15.81 11.07 -1.90
CA ASN A 151 17.20 10.66 -1.72
C ASN A 151 17.23 9.17 -1.41
N LEU A 152 17.66 8.40 -2.41
CA LEU A 152 17.77 6.95 -2.32
C LEU A 152 18.82 6.59 -1.27
N ASN A 153 18.41 5.75 -0.32
CA ASN A 153 19.27 5.15 0.67
C ASN A 153 19.51 3.68 0.30
N PRO A 154 20.76 3.26 0.01
CA PRO A 154 21.08 1.86 -0.25
C PRO A 154 20.63 0.90 0.86
N ASP A 155 20.61 1.39 2.10
CA ASP A 155 20.33 0.57 3.29
C ASP A 155 18.84 0.64 3.70
N HIS A 156 17.96 1.20 2.85
CA HIS A 156 16.54 1.40 3.18
C HIS A 156 15.84 0.10 3.62
N PHE A 157 15.95 -0.96 2.82
CA PHE A 157 15.28 -2.23 3.11
C PHE A 157 15.93 -2.98 4.29
N GLU A 158 17.23 -2.79 4.52
CA GLU A 158 17.91 -3.31 5.70
C GLU A 158 17.43 -2.62 6.97
N ALA A 159 17.27 -1.29 6.94
CA ALA A 159 16.73 -0.52 8.06
C ALA A 159 15.27 -0.91 8.38
N VAL A 160 14.44 -1.11 7.35
CA VAL A 160 13.07 -1.63 7.52
C VAL A 160 13.12 -3.04 8.12
N MET A 161 13.99 -3.91 7.62
CA MET A 161 14.15 -5.28 8.14
C MET A 161 14.50 -5.27 9.64
N HIS A 162 15.50 -4.48 10.04
CA HIS A 162 15.90 -4.36 11.45
C HIS A 162 14.79 -3.81 12.34
N ALA A 163 14.03 -2.81 11.88
CA ALA A 163 12.91 -2.28 12.65
C ALA A 163 11.83 -3.32 12.90
N MET A 164 11.48 -4.12 11.87
CA MET A 164 10.46 -5.16 12.00
C MET A 164 10.95 -6.36 12.82
N ASP A 165 12.21 -6.77 12.65
CA ASP A 165 12.82 -7.86 13.42
C ASP A 165 12.90 -7.54 14.92
N ALA A 166 13.27 -6.29 15.26
CA ALA A 166 13.26 -5.82 16.65
C ALA A 166 11.86 -5.91 17.27
N LEU A 167 10.82 -5.46 16.56
CA LEU A 167 9.43 -5.55 17.04
C LEU A 167 8.94 -6.99 17.19
N ARG A 168 9.29 -7.87 16.24
CA ARG A 168 8.90 -9.27 16.27
C ARG A 168 9.58 -10.05 17.39
N SER A 169 10.82 -9.68 17.74
CA SER A 169 11.58 -10.30 18.84
C SER A 169 10.91 -10.10 20.22
N GLU A 170 10.13 -9.02 20.37
CA GLU A 170 9.37 -8.73 21.59
C GLU A 170 8.09 -9.57 21.73
N ASN A 171 7.73 -10.39 20.73
CA ASN A 171 6.53 -11.24 20.73
C ASN A 171 5.24 -10.49 21.11
N ILE A 172 5.08 -9.28 20.58
CA ILE A 172 3.90 -8.45 20.78
C ILE A 172 2.69 -9.19 20.19
N PRO A 173 1.66 -9.53 20.99
CA PRO A 173 0.49 -10.25 20.48
C PRO A 173 -0.22 -9.45 19.37
N SER A 174 -0.71 -10.13 18.34
CA SER A 174 -1.58 -9.56 17.31
C SER A 174 -2.80 -10.44 17.04
N TYR A 175 -3.95 -9.81 16.79
CA TYR A 175 -5.14 -10.51 16.32
C TYR A 175 -4.91 -11.18 14.95
N LEU A 176 -3.91 -10.71 14.21
CA LEU A 176 -3.51 -11.26 12.90
C LEU A 176 -2.46 -12.38 13.00
N ASP A 177 -1.96 -12.74 14.19
CA ASP A 177 -0.82 -13.68 14.31
C ASP A 177 -1.08 -15.02 13.60
N ARG A 178 -2.25 -15.61 13.84
CA ARG A 178 -2.62 -16.89 13.20
C ARG A 178 -2.71 -16.76 11.68
N GLU A 179 -3.30 -15.67 11.19
CA GLU A 179 -3.43 -15.43 9.76
C GLU A 179 -2.05 -15.16 9.12
N ASN A 180 -1.24 -14.31 9.75
CA ASN A 180 0.11 -13.98 9.31
C ASN A 180 1.01 -15.22 9.25
N ILE A 181 0.96 -16.12 10.24
CA ILE A 181 1.72 -17.39 10.21
C ILE A 181 1.37 -18.22 8.96
N LEU A 182 0.08 -18.28 8.58
CA LEU A 182 -0.36 -19.02 7.40
C LEU A 182 0.03 -18.31 6.10
N ARG A 183 -0.12 -16.98 6.05
CA ARG A 183 0.32 -16.13 4.93
C ARG A 183 1.81 -16.27 4.68
N GLU A 184 2.63 -16.11 5.71
CA GLU A 184 4.09 -16.24 5.68
C GLU A 184 4.53 -17.66 5.25
N ALA A 185 3.84 -18.72 5.71
CA ALA A 185 4.10 -20.09 5.25
C ALA A 185 3.81 -20.29 3.76
N PHE A 186 2.74 -19.66 3.25
CA PHE A 186 2.39 -19.69 1.83
C PHE A 186 3.40 -18.90 0.99
N MET A 187 3.77 -17.70 1.45
CA MET A 187 4.81 -16.85 0.87
C MET A 187 6.13 -17.61 0.72
N ARG A 188 6.65 -18.22 1.79
CA ARG A 188 7.86 -19.05 1.73
C ARG A 188 7.72 -20.25 0.79
N ASN A 189 6.54 -20.86 0.72
CA ASN A 189 6.30 -21.95 -0.21
C ASN A 189 6.40 -21.50 -1.68
N ILE A 190 5.92 -20.31 -2.02
CA ILE A 190 6.06 -19.73 -3.37
C ILE A 190 7.51 -19.40 -3.69
N ILE A 191 8.27 -18.87 -2.71
CA ILE A 191 9.72 -18.66 -2.88
C ILE A 191 10.41 -20.00 -3.22
N ARG A 192 10.11 -21.08 -2.48
CA ARG A 192 10.63 -22.43 -2.77
C ARG A 192 10.21 -22.95 -4.15
N GLN A 193 8.99 -22.66 -4.58
CA GLN A 193 8.53 -23.01 -5.94
C GLN A 193 9.37 -22.28 -7.00
N ALA A 194 9.58 -20.97 -6.86
CA ALA A 194 10.42 -20.21 -7.77
C ALA A 194 11.86 -20.75 -7.79
N GLN A 195 12.43 -21.09 -6.64
CA GLN A 195 13.75 -21.74 -6.55
C GLN A 195 13.78 -23.08 -7.30
N ASN A 196 12.78 -23.94 -7.11
CA ASN A 196 12.67 -25.24 -7.81
C ASN A 196 12.45 -25.10 -9.32
N GLU A 197 11.85 -23.99 -9.76
CA GLU A 197 11.73 -23.61 -11.18
C GLU A 197 13.03 -23.03 -11.75
N MET A 198 14.13 -23.07 -10.98
CA MET A 198 15.48 -22.67 -11.36
C MET A 198 15.70 -21.16 -11.51
N PHE A 199 14.79 -20.32 -11.00
CA PHE A 199 15.05 -18.88 -10.86
C PHE A 199 16.22 -18.66 -9.89
N GLN A 200 17.20 -17.87 -10.33
CA GLN A 200 18.45 -17.62 -9.62
C GLN A 200 18.44 -16.32 -8.84
N ASN A 201 17.67 -15.32 -9.27
CA ASN A 201 17.66 -13.97 -8.72
C ASN A 201 16.23 -13.49 -8.46
N ILE A 202 15.71 -13.91 -7.31
CA ILE A 202 14.31 -13.72 -6.92
C ILE A 202 14.22 -12.42 -6.10
N VAL A 203 13.36 -11.49 -6.51
CA VAL A 203 13.00 -10.33 -5.69
C VAL A 203 11.59 -10.50 -5.14
N VAL A 204 11.43 -10.32 -3.84
CA VAL A 204 10.16 -10.31 -3.10
C VAL A 204 9.82 -8.87 -2.73
N VAL A 205 8.61 -8.43 -3.02
CA VAL A 205 8.05 -7.14 -2.59
C VAL A 205 6.84 -7.44 -1.71
N CYS A 206 6.97 -7.19 -0.41
CA CYS A 206 5.93 -7.48 0.58
C CYS A 206 5.87 -6.42 1.67
N GLY A 207 4.73 -6.29 2.33
CA GLY A 207 4.53 -5.53 3.54
C GLY A 207 5.65 -5.82 4.54
N ALA A 208 6.19 -4.75 5.11
CA ALA A 208 7.39 -4.80 5.94
C ALA A 208 7.31 -5.81 7.07
N TRP A 209 6.14 -5.97 7.69
CA TRP A 209 5.91 -6.91 8.79
C TRP A 209 6.25 -8.36 8.43
N HIS A 210 6.00 -8.78 7.19
CA HIS A 210 6.27 -10.14 6.72
C HIS A 210 7.74 -10.36 6.39
N ALA A 211 8.48 -9.30 6.06
CA ALA A 211 9.83 -9.39 5.50
C ALA A 211 10.80 -10.25 6.34
N PRO A 212 10.89 -10.11 7.69
CA PRO A 212 11.78 -10.95 8.50
C PRO A 212 11.43 -12.43 8.46
N ALA A 213 10.14 -12.76 8.34
CA ALA A 213 9.66 -14.13 8.31
C ALA A 213 10.00 -14.86 6.99
N LEU A 214 10.43 -14.14 5.96
CA LEU A 214 10.76 -14.69 4.66
C LEU A 214 12.26 -14.96 4.47
N ILE A 215 13.10 -14.67 5.48
CA ILE A 215 14.55 -14.91 5.42
C ILE A 215 14.87 -16.41 5.48
N ASP A 216 14.37 -17.13 6.50
CA ASP A 216 14.63 -18.56 6.69
C ASP A 216 13.64 -19.45 5.91
N VAL A 217 13.80 -19.47 4.58
CA VAL A 217 12.95 -20.25 3.68
C VAL A 217 13.18 -21.76 3.82
N GLU A 218 14.41 -22.20 4.04
CA GLU A 218 14.75 -23.63 4.07
C GLU A 218 14.48 -24.27 5.45
N GLY A 219 14.80 -23.57 6.55
CA GLY A 219 14.60 -24.07 7.90
C GLY A 219 13.14 -24.28 8.27
N THR A 220 12.23 -23.54 7.62
CA THR A 220 10.78 -23.58 7.86
C THR A 220 10.02 -24.61 7.03
N ALA A 221 10.66 -25.26 6.04
CA ALA A 221 9.98 -26.10 5.05
C ALA A 221 9.09 -27.22 5.65
N LYS A 222 9.57 -27.89 6.72
CA LYS A 222 8.79 -28.96 7.39
C LYS A 222 7.58 -28.41 8.16
N THR A 223 7.72 -27.23 8.77
CA THR A 223 6.66 -26.58 9.55
C THR A 223 5.59 -26.04 8.60
N ASP A 224 6.01 -25.35 7.55
CA ASP A 224 5.12 -24.83 6.50
C ASP A 224 4.33 -25.96 5.84
N ALA A 225 4.99 -27.08 5.51
CA ALA A 225 4.31 -28.24 4.91
C ALA A 225 3.25 -28.88 5.82
N LYS A 226 3.34 -28.72 7.15
CA LYS A 226 2.29 -29.14 8.09
C LYS A 226 1.14 -28.14 8.10
N LEU A 227 1.45 -26.84 8.26
CA LEU A 227 0.46 -25.77 8.28
C LEU A 227 -0.39 -25.75 7.00
N LEU A 228 0.26 -25.86 5.83
CA LEU A 228 -0.42 -25.81 4.53
C LEU A 228 -1.28 -27.04 4.25
N LYS A 229 -1.04 -28.18 4.91
CA LYS A 229 -1.92 -29.37 4.82
C LYS A 229 -3.24 -29.16 5.54
N GLU A 230 -3.27 -28.35 6.60
CA GLU A 230 -4.48 -28.06 7.37
C GLU A 230 -5.47 -27.16 6.62
N ILE A 231 -4.98 -26.43 5.60
CA ILE A 231 -5.77 -25.53 4.75
C ILE A 231 -6.56 -26.29 3.65
N ALA A 232 -6.62 -27.63 3.73
CA ALA A 232 -7.07 -28.55 2.68
C ALA A 232 -8.22 -28.05 1.77
N LYS A 233 -7.88 -27.82 0.49
CA LYS A 233 -8.72 -27.85 -0.73
C LYS A 233 -10.07 -27.14 -0.65
N ASN A 234 -10.07 -25.83 -0.39
CA ASN A 234 -11.22 -25.00 -0.73
C ASN A 234 -11.41 -25.00 -2.25
N LYS A 235 -12.59 -25.42 -2.70
CA LYS A 235 -12.99 -25.46 -4.12
C LYS A 235 -13.71 -24.19 -4.57
N LEU A 236 -13.67 -23.12 -3.77
CA LEU A 236 -14.33 -21.87 -4.13
C LEU A 236 -13.75 -21.37 -5.44
N LYS A 237 -14.63 -21.09 -6.41
CA LYS A 237 -14.23 -20.47 -7.65
C LYS A 237 -14.07 -18.98 -7.40
N ILE A 238 -12.83 -18.49 -7.46
CA ILE A 238 -12.50 -17.09 -7.22
C ILE A 238 -12.26 -16.39 -8.55
N GLY A 239 -12.85 -15.21 -8.71
CA GLY A 239 -12.59 -14.30 -9.82
C GLY A 239 -11.78 -13.10 -9.34
N ALA A 240 -10.97 -12.55 -10.23
CA ALA A 240 -10.23 -11.31 -10.01
C ALA A 240 -10.43 -10.38 -11.22
N THR A 241 -10.71 -9.10 -10.99
CA THR A 241 -10.79 -8.12 -12.08
C THR A 241 -10.44 -6.70 -11.61
N TRP A 242 -9.95 -5.87 -12.53
CA TRP A 242 -9.70 -4.46 -12.30
C TRP A 242 -10.99 -3.66 -12.23
N ILE A 243 -11.04 -2.73 -11.28
CA ILE A 243 -12.11 -1.75 -11.15
C ILE A 243 -11.54 -0.34 -10.98
N PRO A 244 -12.23 0.69 -11.50
CA PRO A 244 -11.93 2.06 -11.13
C PRO A 244 -12.01 2.22 -9.61
N TRP A 245 -11.05 2.94 -9.05
CA TRP A 245 -11.02 3.24 -7.63
C TRP A 245 -10.89 4.74 -7.41
N THR A 246 -11.05 5.20 -6.18
CA THR A 246 -10.91 6.62 -5.84
C THR A 246 -9.90 6.83 -4.74
N ASN A 247 -9.28 8.01 -4.71
CA ASN A 247 -8.43 8.40 -3.60
C ASN A 247 -9.20 8.38 -2.26
N GLY A 248 -10.48 8.74 -2.25
CA GLY A 248 -11.33 8.63 -1.06
C GLY A 248 -11.43 7.19 -0.52
N ARG A 249 -11.43 6.17 -1.40
CA ARG A 249 -11.43 4.75 -1.01
C ARG A 249 -10.03 4.15 -0.81
N LEU A 250 -8.97 4.88 -1.18
CA LEU A 250 -7.60 4.58 -0.73
C LEU A 250 -7.37 5.07 0.70
N SER A 251 -8.25 5.92 1.21
CA SER A 251 -8.11 6.48 2.54
C SER A 251 -8.48 5.49 3.63
N MET A 252 -7.77 5.51 4.77
CA MET A 252 -8.19 4.77 5.96
C MET A 252 -9.63 5.08 6.39
N ALA A 253 -10.14 6.27 6.07
CA ALA A 253 -11.52 6.66 6.35
C ALA A 253 -12.57 5.73 5.69
N SER A 254 -12.20 4.98 4.65
CA SER A 254 -13.09 3.98 4.04
C SER A 254 -13.06 2.61 4.73
N GLY A 255 -12.27 2.46 5.80
CA GLY A 255 -12.08 1.18 6.50
C GLY A 255 -11.10 0.22 5.82
N TYR A 256 -10.32 0.70 4.83
CA TYR A 256 -9.27 -0.11 4.22
C TYR A 256 -8.06 -0.20 5.16
N GLY A 257 -7.71 -1.41 5.59
CA GLY A 257 -6.72 -1.66 6.65
C GLY A 257 -5.29 -1.24 6.32
N ALA A 258 -4.94 -1.12 5.04
CA ALA A 258 -3.66 -0.56 4.56
C ALA A 258 -3.84 0.81 3.89
N GLY A 259 -4.95 1.49 4.17
CA GLY A 259 -5.25 2.79 3.60
C GLY A 259 -4.33 3.89 4.11
N ILE A 260 -4.32 5.01 3.41
CA ILE A 260 -3.44 6.15 3.67
C ILE A 260 -4.24 7.42 3.94
N TYR A 261 -3.81 8.26 4.88
CA TYR A 261 -4.58 9.48 5.19
C TYR A 261 -4.55 10.55 4.09
N SER A 262 -3.51 10.55 3.25
CA SER A 262 -3.20 11.68 2.37
C SER A 262 -2.80 11.27 0.93
N PRO A 263 -3.68 10.56 0.19
CA PRO A 263 -3.37 10.04 -1.15
C PRO A 263 -2.99 11.11 -2.18
N GLY A 264 -3.55 12.31 -2.10
CA GLY A 264 -3.16 13.42 -3.00
C GLY A 264 -1.80 14.01 -2.65
N TRP A 265 -1.42 14.03 -1.38
CA TRP A 265 -0.07 14.42 -0.95
C TRP A 265 0.98 13.41 -1.43
N TYR A 266 0.72 12.11 -1.27
CA TYR A 266 1.64 11.08 -1.78
C TYR A 266 1.73 11.07 -3.30
N GLU A 267 0.63 11.32 -4.03
CA GLU A 267 0.68 11.54 -5.48
C GLU A 267 1.57 12.75 -5.83
N HIS A 268 1.42 13.86 -5.10
CA HIS A 268 2.26 15.04 -5.29
C HIS A 268 3.74 14.74 -5.04
N GLN A 269 4.07 14.02 -3.97
CA GLN A 269 5.45 13.60 -3.69
C GLN A 269 6.02 12.74 -4.82
N TRP A 270 5.25 11.78 -5.33
CA TRP A 270 5.68 10.89 -6.40
C TRP A 270 5.94 11.62 -7.73
N LEU A 271 5.07 12.57 -8.08
CA LEU A 271 5.17 13.31 -9.35
C LEU A 271 6.20 14.45 -9.30
N THR A 272 6.56 14.91 -8.09
CA THR A 272 7.44 16.07 -7.90
C THR A 272 8.90 15.65 -7.74
N LYS A 273 9.77 16.17 -8.61
CA LYS A 273 11.20 15.81 -8.61
C LYS A 273 12.06 16.61 -7.64
N SER A 274 11.67 17.84 -7.33
CA SER A 274 12.44 18.77 -6.49
C SER A 274 11.52 19.80 -5.87
N GLU A 275 11.93 20.37 -4.73
CA GLU A 275 11.19 21.44 -4.04
C GLU A 275 9.76 21.04 -3.69
N THR A 276 9.60 19.79 -3.23
CA THR A 276 8.30 19.15 -3.00
C THR A 276 7.39 19.99 -2.11
N GLU A 277 7.93 20.54 -1.03
CA GLU A 277 7.21 21.34 -0.04
C GLU A 277 6.77 22.69 -0.62
N ILE A 278 7.66 23.38 -1.33
CA ILE A 278 7.37 24.69 -1.92
C ILE A 278 6.33 24.56 -3.04
N ARG A 279 6.45 23.52 -3.87
CA ARG A 279 5.47 23.24 -4.93
C ARG A 279 4.10 22.88 -4.36
N TRP A 280 4.08 22.17 -3.24
CA TRP A 280 2.84 21.90 -2.52
C TRP A 280 2.18 23.17 -2.00
N LEU A 281 2.91 24.01 -1.26
CA LEU A 281 2.37 25.29 -0.76
C LEU A 281 1.94 26.22 -1.89
N THR A 282 2.63 26.16 -3.04
CA THR A 282 2.21 26.89 -4.24
C THR A 282 0.88 26.37 -4.79
N GLN A 283 0.64 25.05 -4.76
CA GLN A 283 -0.63 24.45 -5.16
C GLN A 283 -1.76 24.81 -4.18
N VAL A 284 -1.48 24.82 -2.88
CA VAL A 284 -2.39 25.30 -1.82
C VAL A 284 -2.79 26.76 -2.09
N ALA A 285 -1.81 27.65 -2.29
CA ALA A 285 -2.08 29.06 -2.59
C ALA A 285 -2.84 29.27 -3.91
N ARG A 286 -2.65 28.42 -4.92
CA ARG A 286 -3.48 28.44 -6.14
C ARG A 286 -4.93 28.03 -5.85
N THR A 287 -5.10 26.95 -5.10
CA THR A 287 -6.42 26.40 -4.73
C THR A 287 -7.25 27.40 -3.91
N PHE A 288 -6.59 28.17 -3.04
CA PHE A 288 -7.23 29.28 -2.34
C PHE A 288 -7.62 30.44 -3.26
N ARG A 289 -6.72 30.85 -4.16
CA ARG A 289 -7.03 31.92 -5.12
C ARG A 289 -8.17 31.56 -6.08
N ASP A 290 -8.29 30.28 -6.47
CA ASP A 290 -9.42 29.78 -7.25
C ASP A 290 -10.77 29.86 -6.49
N LYS A 291 -10.72 30.12 -5.19
CA LYS A 291 -11.87 30.39 -4.29
C LYS A 291 -11.96 31.86 -3.85
N ASP A 292 -11.29 32.76 -4.56
CA ASP A 292 -11.24 34.19 -4.24
C ASP A 292 -10.67 34.49 -2.84
N ILE A 293 -9.79 33.62 -2.33
CA ILE A 293 -9.04 33.85 -1.09
C ILE A 293 -7.66 34.39 -1.46
N ASP A 294 -7.35 35.60 -0.97
CA ASP A 294 -6.13 36.33 -1.30
C ASP A 294 -4.89 35.72 -0.62
N VAL A 295 -4.18 34.87 -1.36
CA VAL A 295 -2.89 34.29 -0.95
C VAL A 295 -1.78 34.72 -1.90
N SER A 296 -0.92 35.61 -1.43
CA SER A 296 0.26 36.11 -2.15
C SER A 296 1.47 35.17 -2.03
N THR A 297 2.49 35.39 -2.87
CA THR A 297 3.77 34.67 -2.78
C THR A 297 4.45 34.83 -1.42
N ALA A 298 4.25 35.95 -0.72
CA ALA A 298 4.80 36.17 0.61
C ALA A 298 4.24 35.15 1.62
N HIS A 299 2.95 34.80 1.51
CA HIS A 299 2.35 33.76 2.36
C HIS A 299 2.96 32.38 2.11
N VAL A 300 3.30 32.06 0.85
CA VAL A 300 3.96 30.78 0.50
C VAL A 300 5.35 30.71 1.13
N MET A 301 6.13 31.78 1.03
CA MET A 301 7.47 31.84 1.63
C MET A 301 7.40 31.74 3.16
N GLU A 302 6.50 32.50 3.79
CA GLU A 302 6.37 32.51 5.25
C GLU A 302 5.84 31.17 5.78
N ALA A 303 4.86 30.55 5.11
CA ALA A 303 4.40 29.21 5.46
C ALA A 303 5.53 28.17 5.35
N TYR A 304 6.39 28.27 4.33
CA TYR A 304 7.53 27.37 4.21
C TYR A 304 8.55 27.57 5.33
N HIS A 305 8.91 28.83 5.66
CA HIS A 305 9.81 29.12 6.77
C HIS A 305 9.24 28.65 8.11
N LEU A 306 7.94 28.85 8.36
CA LEU A 306 7.28 28.35 9.55
C LEU A 306 7.30 26.82 9.61
N ALA A 307 7.00 26.14 8.50
CA ALA A 307 7.09 24.68 8.44
C ALA A 307 8.50 24.19 8.75
N GLN A 308 9.53 24.83 8.21
CA GLN A 308 10.93 24.53 8.55
C GLN A 308 11.22 24.78 10.03
N ALA A 309 10.76 25.89 10.61
CA ALA A 309 10.97 26.18 12.03
C ALA A 309 10.29 25.12 12.93
N LEU A 310 9.06 24.71 12.60
CA LEU A 310 8.34 23.65 13.31
C LEU A 310 9.09 22.32 13.22
N THR A 311 9.61 21.95 12.05
CA THR A 311 10.44 20.75 11.86
C THR A 311 11.65 20.75 12.80
N HIS A 312 12.39 21.87 12.88
CA HIS A 312 13.55 21.98 13.77
C HIS A 312 13.15 21.94 15.26
N LEU A 313 12.07 22.63 15.65
CA LEU A 313 11.57 22.61 17.03
C LEU A 313 11.14 21.22 17.48
N ARG A 314 10.66 20.39 16.55
CA ARG A 314 10.24 19.00 16.78
C ARG A 314 11.37 17.98 16.62
N ASN A 315 12.59 18.45 16.35
CA ASN A 315 13.76 17.61 16.11
C ASN A 315 13.53 16.58 14.97
N LYS A 316 12.72 16.94 13.97
CA LYS A 316 12.48 16.13 12.77
C LYS A 316 13.54 16.46 11.71
N SER A 317 13.92 15.46 10.91
CA SER A 317 14.95 15.58 9.88
C SER A 317 14.48 16.23 8.57
N LYS A 318 13.16 16.28 8.33
CA LYS A 318 12.50 16.68 7.09
C LYS A 318 11.13 17.28 7.40
N VAL A 319 10.68 18.20 6.56
CA VAL A 319 9.36 18.82 6.65
C VAL A 319 8.30 17.80 6.21
N SER A 320 7.31 17.54 7.07
CA SER A 320 6.21 16.64 6.74
C SER A 320 4.94 17.41 6.37
N LEU A 321 3.92 16.69 5.89
CA LEU A 321 2.60 17.28 5.64
C LEU A 321 1.99 17.91 6.90
N GLU A 322 2.31 17.39 8.08
CA GLU A 322 1.84 17.95 9.37
C GLU A 322 2.34 19.39 9.56
N GLU A 323 3.65 19.62 9.41
CA GLU A 323 4.23 20.97 9.51
C GLU A 323 3.71 21.90 8.40
N LEU A 324 3.51 21.38 7.18
CA LEU A 324 2.94 22.17 6.09
C LEU A 324 1.48 22.57 6.36
N ASN A 325 0.68 21.68 6.94
CA ASN A 325 -0.71 21.96 7.29
C ASN A 325 -0.81 22.98 8.42
N GLU A 326 0.01 22.85 9.47
CA GLU A 326 0.04 23.83 10.57
C GLU A 326 0.52 25.20 10.09
N ALA A 327 1.55 25.23 9.25
CA ALA A 327 2.01 26.48 8.68
C ALA A 327 0.99 27.11 7.73
N THR A 328 0.29 26.30 6.92
CA THR A 328 -0.83 26.74 6.09
C THR A 328 -1.95 27.33 6.95
N LEU A 329 -2.34 26.65 8.02
CA LEU A 329 -3.39 27.11 8.94
C LEU A 329 -3.03 28.47 9.55
N ALA A 330 -1.81 28.62 10.04
CA ALA A 330 -1.36 29.84 10.69
C ALA A 330 -1.21 31.01 9.71
N VAL A 331 -0.56 30.77 8.55
CA VAL A 331 -0.14 31.85 7.64
C VAL A 331 -1.18 32.14 6.56
N MET A 332 -1.76 31.10 5.95
CA MET A 332 -2.68 31.26 4.81
C MET A 332 -4.15 31.29 5.25
N CYS A 333 -4.50 30.56 6.31
CA CYS A 333 -5.89 30.49 6.79
C CYS A 333 -6.18 31.43 7.97
N MET A 334 -5.16 32.10 8.54
CA MET A 334 -5.29 32.95 9.74
C MET A 334 -5.98 32.23 10.92
N GLY A 335 -5.72 30.93 11.07
CA GLY A 335 -6.32 30.07 12.10
C GLY A 335 -7.68 29.47 11.76
N ASP A 336 -8.26 29.76 10.59
CA ASP A 336 -9.54 29.18 10.17
C ASP A 336 -9.38 27.72 9.70
N THR A 337 -9.90 26.79 10.50
CA THR A 337 -9.85 25.36 10.21
C THR A 337 -10.73 24.96 9.02
N ILE A 338 -11.79 25.71 8.72
CA ILE A 338 -12.69 25.43 7.59
C ILE A 338 -11.92 25.57 6.26
N LEU A 339 -11.06 26.58 6.16
CA LEU A 339 -10.21 26.78 4.99
C LEU A 339 -9.20 25.64 4.83
N LEU A 340 -8.63 25.15 5.94
CA LEU A 340 -7.74 23.98 5.89
C LEU A 340 -8.50 22.70 5.52
N ASP A 341 -9.72 22.51 6.00
CA ASP A 341 -10.56 21.37 5.61
C ASP A 341 -10.90 21.38 4.12
N PHE A 342 -11.10 22.56 3.53
CA PHE A 342 -11.24 22.71 2.08
C PHE A 342 -9.98 22.23 1.33
N ILE A 343 -8.78 22.59 1.81
CA ILE A 343 -7.51 22.07 1.26
C ILE A 343 -7.41 20.55 1.45
N ARG A 344 -7.87 20.04 2.60
CA ARG A 344 -7.87 18.60 2.87
C ARG A 344 -8.70 17.85 1.83
N GLU A 345 -9.90 18.29 1.55
CA GLU A 345 -10.75 17.66 0.54
C GLU A 345 -10.16 17.76 -0.87
N LYS A 346 -9.70 18.96 -1.26
CA LYS A 346 -9.27 19.24 -2.64
C LYS A 346 -7.89 18.72 -2.99
N LEU A 347 -6.94 18.75 -2.06
CA LEU A 347 -5.54 18.43 -2.33
C LEU A 347 -5.04 17.23 -1.52
N ILE A 348 -5.33 17.14 -0.21
CA ILE A 348 -4.77 16.07 0.63
C ILE A 348 -5.40 14.71 0.28
N VAL A 349 -6.73 14.66 0.19
CA VAL A 349 -7.45 13.49 -0.33
C VAL A 349 -7.44 13.53 -1.86
N ALA A 350 -7.73 14.70 -2.45
CA ALA A 350 -7.82 14.91 -3.89
C ALA A 350 -8.74 13.89 -4.57
N ASN A 351 -10.06 14.16 -4.58
CA ASN A 351 -11.09 13.28 -5.16
C ASN A 351 -10.87 12.95 -6.65
N LYS A 352 -9.99 11.99 -6.90
CA LYS A 352 -9.59 11.46 -8.21
C LYS A 352 -10.21 10.07 -8.41
N LEU A 353 -10.67 9.81 -9.62
CA LEU A 353 -11.18 8.51 -10.07
C LEU A 353 -10.21 7.95 -11.11
N GLY A 354 -9.78 6.70 -10.93
CA GLY A 354 -8.96 6.03 -11.95
C GLY A 354 -9.77 5.52 -13.14
N LYS A 355 -9.06 4.93 -14.10
CA LYS A 355 -9.64 4.41 -15.34
C LYS A 355 -9.21 2.95 -15.53
N VAL A 356 -10.15 2.13 -16.00
CA VAL A 356 -9.89 0.75 -16.42
C VAL A 356 -10.21 0.63 -17.91
N PRO A 357 -9.38 -0.08 -18.70
CA PRO A 357 -9.64 -0.36 -20.11
C PRO A 357 -10.95 -1.13 -20.34
N ALA A 358 -11.56 -0.94 -21.51
CA ALA A 358 -12.84 -1.56 -21.84
C ALA A 358 -12.72 -3.06 -22.19
N ASP A 359 -11.52 -3.53 -22.50
CA ASP A 359 -11.18 -4.89 -22.90
C ASP A 359 -10.78 -5.80 -21.73
N ILE A 360 -10.59 -5.25 -20.52
CA ILE A 360 -10.41 -6.04 -19.31
C ILE A 360 -11.76 -6.67 -18.91
N PRO A 361 -11.78 -7.93 -18.42
CA PRO A 361 -12.99 -8.58 -17.90
C PRO A 361 -13.78 -7.67 -16.97
N LYS A 362 -15.10 -7.63 -17.13
CA LYS A 362 -15.94 -6.68 -16.38
C LYS A 362 -16.28 -7.24 -15.00
N VAL A 363 -16.77 -6.38 -14.11
CA VAL A 363 -17.31 -6.83 -12.82
C VAL A 363 -18.62 -7.58 -13.01
N PRO A 364 -18.95 -8.57 -12.16
CA PRO A 364 -20.16 -9.38 -12.30
C PRO A 364 -21.45 -8.56 -12.43
N LEU A 365 -21.59 -7.48 -11.65
CA LEU A 365 -22.77 -6.62 -11.71
C LEU A 365 -22.90 -5.89 -13.05
N GLN A 366 -21.78 -5.48 -13.64
CA GLN A 366 -21.78 -4.84 -14.95
C GLN A 366 -22.11 -5.85 -16.05
N GLU A 367 -21.56 -7.06 -15.96
CA GLU A 367 -21.89 -8.15 -16.88
C GLU A 367 -23.38 -8.50 -16.82
N ASP A 368 -23.93 -8.66 -15.61
CA ASP A 368 -25.35 -8.95 -15.38
C ASP A 368 -26.25 -7.82 -15.93
N PHE A 369 -25.92 -6.56 -15.61
CA PHE A 369 -26.65 -5.40 -16.12
C PHE A 369 -26.63 -5.33 -17.67
N GLU A 370 -25.48 -5.57 -18.30
CA GLU A 370 -25.38 -5.60 -19.76
C GLU A 370 -26.11 -6.78 -20.39
N GLN A 371 -26.13 -7.95 -19.74
CA GLN A 371 -26.93 -9.10 -20.16
C GLN A 371 -28.42 -8.78 -20.08
N ILE A 372 -28.88 -8.17 -18.99
CA ILE A 372 -30.27 -7.71 -18.84
C ILE A 372 -30.63 -6.67 -19.92
N ILE A 373 -29.75 -5.71 -20.21
CA ILE A 373 -29.99 -4.76 -21.31
C ILE A 373 -30.18 -5.49 -22.64
N LYS A 374 -29.39 -6.53 -22.91
CA LYS A 374 -29.50 -7.31 -24.16
C LYS A 374 -30.78 -8.13 -24.23
N THR A 375 -31.34 -8.59 -23.11
CA THR A 375 -32.61 -9.34 -23.11
C THR A 375 -33.84 -8.43 -23.19
N LEU A 376 -33.70 -7.16 -22.83
CA LEU A 376 -34.76 -6.13 -22.89
C LEU A 376 -34.75 -5.30 -24.18
N ARG A 377 -33.77 -5.50 -25.07
CA ARG A 377 -33.72 -4.94 -26.43
C ARG A 377 -34.17 -5.96 -27.45
#